data_AF-A0A1W9YMZ0-F1
#
_entry.id   AF-A0A1W9YMZ0-F1
#
_cell.length_a   1.000
_cell.length_b   1.000
_cell.length_c   1.000
_cell.angle_alpha   90.00
_cell.angle_beta   90.00
_cell.angle_gamma   90.00
#
_symmetry.space_group_name_H-M   'P 1'
#
loop_
_entity.id
_entity.type
_entity.pdbx_description
1 polymer ?
#
loop_
_entity_poly.entity_id
_entity_poly.type
_entity_poly.pdbx_seq_one_letter_code
_entity_poly.pdbx_strand_id
1 'polypeptide(L)' 'LRPGAVGSGAALAGQAAESHGIAGFIQQIIPRSLPSALTEGNVLQVLLVALLVGFAVQGLGPAGESILRAVENLQKLVFK' A
#
# COMPACT_ATOMS: atom_id res chain seq x y z
N LEU A 1 -36.27 -20.45 0.29
CA LEU A 1 -35.05 -19.96 0.95
C LEU A 1 -34.04 -19.61 -0.15
N ARG A 2 -33.83 -18.32 -0.44
CA ARG A 2 -32.91 -17.90 -1.52
C ARG A 2 -31.48 -18.13 -1.01
N PRO A 3 -30.65 -18.96 -1.66
CA PRO A 3 -29.26 -19.12 -1.28
C PRO A 3 -28.56 -17.78 -1.49
N GLY A 4 -28.27 -17.10 -0.39
CA GLY A 4 -27.55 -15.83 -0.39
C GLY A 4 -26.11 -16.06 -0.81
N ALA A 5 -25.61 -15.20 -1.70
CA ALA A 5 -24.29 -14.55 -1.68
C ALA A 5 -23.02 -15.36 -1.27
N VAL A 6 -23.01 -16.69 -1.29
CA VAL A 6 -21.78 -17.50 -1.25
C VAL A 6 -21.35 -17.73 -2.68
N GLY A 7 -20.48 -16.87 -3.20
CA GLY A 7 -19.91 -17.10 -4.53
C GLY A 7 -19.19 -15.94 -5.19
N SER A 8 -19.21 -14.72 -4.61
CA SER A 8 -18.35 -13.64 -5.11
C SER A 8 -16.87 -14.01 -5.02
N GLY A 9 -16.44 -14.76 -3.98
CA GLY A 9 -15.08 -15.25 -3.87
C GLY A 9 -14.64 -16.22 -4.97
N ALA A 10 -15.53 -17.09 -5.46
CA ALA A 10 -15.21 -18.04 -6.53
C ALA A 10 -15.14 -17.35 -7.90
N ALA A 11 -16.02 -16.38 -8.16
CA ALA A 11 -15.97 -15.56 -9.36
C ALA A 11 -14.75 -14.62 -9.39
N LEU A 12 -14.30 -14.14 -8.22
CA LEU A 12 -13.05 -13.38 -8.05
C LEU A 12 -11.82 -14.27 -8.22
N ALA A 13 -11.86 -15.53 -7.74
CA ALA A 13 -10.77 -16.49 -7.92
C ALA A 13 -10.60 -16.91 -9.39
N GLY A 14 -11.69 -17.07 -10.15
CA GLY A 14 -11.65 -17.34 -11.58
C GLY A 14 -11.05 -16.18 -12.39
N GLN A 15 -11.39 -14.94 -12.07
CA GLN A 15 -10.81 -13.75 -12.70
C GLN A 15 -9.34 -13.52 -12.31
N ALA A 16 -8.95 -13.85 -11.08
CA ALA A 16 -7.55 -13.81 -10.62
C ALA A 16 -6.64 -14.83 -11.36
N ALA A 17 -7.21 -15.94 -11.82
CA ALA A 17 -6.47 -16.93 -12.61
C ALA A 17 -6.17 -16.44 -14.04
N GLU A 18 -7.05 -15.65 -14.66
CA GLU A 18 -6.79 -14.98 -15.95
C GLU A 18 -5.85 -13.77 -15.80
N SER A 19 -5.89 -13.10 -14.65
CA SER A 19 -5.07 -11.91 -14.34
C SER A 19 -3.85 -12.25 -13.48
N HIS A 20 -2.88 -13.00 -14.04
CA HIS A 20 -1.54 -13.21 -13.46
C HIS A 20 -1.46 -13.72 -11.99
N GLY A 21 -2.55 -14.16 -11.36
CA GLY A 21 -2.57 -14.81 -10.04
C GLY A 21 -1.93 -14.02 -8.87
N ILE A 22 -1.79 -14.69 -7.72
CA ILE A 22 -1.09 -14.15 -6.52
C ILE A 22 0.36 -13.77 -6.85
N ALA A 23 0.99 -14.49 -7.78
CA ALA A 23 2.34 -14.17 -8.24
C ALA A 23 2.41 -12.79 -8.92
N GLY A 24 1.46 -12.48 -9.80
CA GLY A 24 1.32 -11.17 -10.45
C GLY A 24 0.98 -10.06 -9.45
N PHE A 25 0.15 -10.36 -8.45
CA PHE A 25 -0.13 -9.43 -7.36
C PHE A 25 1.14 -9.07 -6.57
N ILE A 26 1.97 -10.07 -6.21
CA ILE A 26 3.26 -9.83 -5.54
C ILE A 26 4.22 -9.04 -6.45
N GLN A 27 4.26 -9.35 -7.75
CA GLN A 27 5.07 -8.57 -8.70
C GLN A 27 4.66 -7.10 -8.79
N GLN A 28 3.36 -6.80 -8.66
CA GLN A 28 2.84 -5.42 -8.63
C GLN A 28 3.06 -4.72 -7.29
N ILE A 29 3.30 -5.47 -6.20
CA ILE A 29 3.61 -4.92 -4.88
C ILE A 29 5.07 -4.48 -4.80
N ILE A 30 5.99 -5.22 -5.41
CA ILE A 30 7.42 -4.94 -5.32
C ILE A 30 7.73 -3.62 -6.05
N PRO A 31 8.15 -2.57 -5.34
CA PRO A 31 8.46 -1.32 -5.98
C PRO A 31 9.76 -1.43 -6.79
N ARG A 32 9.74 -0.95 -8.04
CA ARG A 32 10.98 -0.83 -8.85
C ARG A 32 11.95 0.19 -8.25
N SER A 33 11.42 1.19 -7.54
CA SER A 33 12.19 2.15 -6.75
C SER A 33 11.30 2.88 -5.72
N LEU A 34 11.89 3.41 -4.64
CA LEU A 34 11.15 4.17 -3.61
C LEU A 34 10.47 5.43 -4.16
N PRO A 35 11.10 6.24 -5.05
CA PRO A 35 10.45 7.42 -5.61
C PRO A 35 9.37 7.07 -6.65
N SER A 36 9.56 5.98 -7.40
CA SER A 36 8.56 5.57 -8.41
C SER A 36 7.28 5.06 -7.76
N ALA A 37 7.36 4.42 -6.57
CA ALA A 37 6.19 4.02 -5.81
C ALA A 37 5.22 5.17 -5.52
N LEU A 38 5.73 6.38 -5.28
CA LEU A 38 4.93 7.57 -4.98
C LEU A 38 4.30 8.22 -6.24
N THR A 39 4.74 7.85 -7.45
CA THR A 39 4.38 8.52 -8.71
C THR A 39 3.72 7.61 -9.74
N GLU A 40 3.89 6.28 -9.64
CA GLU A 40 3.41 5.28 -10.63
C GLU A 40 1.93 4.88 -10.46
N GLY A 41 1.18 5.52 -9.56
CA GLY A 41 -0.28 5.39 -9.47
C GLY A 41 -0.82 4.10 -8.84
N ASN A 42 0.03 3.16 -8.41
CA ASN A 42 -0.40 1.96 -7.68
C ASN A 42 -0.50 2.22 -6.17
N VAL A 43 -1.74 2.31 -5.66
CA VAL A 43 -2.03 2.57 -4.24
C VAL A 43 -1.42 1.51 -3.31
N LEU A 44 -1.41 0.23 -3.70
CA LEU A 44 -0.92 -0.84 -2.84
C LEU A 44 0.60 -0.76 -2.63
N GLN A 45 1.34 -0.43 -3.69
CA GLN A 45 2.78 -0.20 -3.65
C GLN A 45 3.11 1.02 -2.77
N VAL A 46 2.33 2.10 -2.87
CA VAL A 46 2.46 3.30 -2.01
C VAL A 46 2.27 2.92 -0.54
N LEU A 47 1.23 2.16 -0.21
CA LEU A 47 0.92 1.77 1.17
C LEU A 47 2.03 0.91 1.80
N LEU A 48 2.60 -0.04 1.05
CA LEU A 48 3.73 -0.85 1.52
C LEU A 48 4.94 0.04 1.85
N VAL A 49 5.31 0.92 0.91
CA VAL A 49 6.46 1.82 1.09
C VAL A 49 6.21 2.78 2.27
N ALA A 50 5.01 3.35 2.38
CA ALA A 50 4.66 4.25 3.48
C ALA A 50 4.77 3.56 4.86
N LEU A 51 4.34 2.31 4.96
CA LEU A 51 4.44 1.51 6.18
C LEU A 51 5.91 1.21 6.54
N LEU A 52 6.72 0.80 5.57
CA LEU A 52 8.16 0.57 5.76
C LEU A 52 8.90 1.83 6.20
N VAL A 53 8.62 2.96 5.56
CA VAL A 53 9.18 4.27 5.92
C VAL A 53 8.74 4.67 7.33
N GLY A 54 7.47 4.46 7.69
CA GLY A 54 6.95 4.73 9.03
C GLY A 54 7.72 3.97 10.12
N PHE A 55 7.97 2.67 9.92
CA PHE A 55 8.77 1.88 10.85
C PHE A 55 10.26 2.26 10.86
N ALA A 56 10.83 2.59 9.71
CA ALA A 56 12.22 3.03 9.63
C ALA A 56 12.45 4.34 10.41
N VAL A 57 11.51 5.30 10.30
CA VAL A 57 11.54 6.57 11.05
C VAL A 57 11.43 6.34 12.55
N GLN A 58 10.58 5.41 13.00
CA GLN A 58 10.50 5.03 14.41
C GLN A 58 11.81 4.43 14.93
N GLY A 59 12.54 3.69 14.09
CA GLY A 59 13.84 3.10 14.41
C GLY A 59 15.00 4.08 14.54
N LEU A 60 14.87 5.32 14.03
CA LEU A 60 15.90 6.37 14.09
C LEU A 60 16.00 7.08 15.46
N GLY A 61 15.08 6.80 16.39
CA GLY A 61 15.09 7.39 17.73
C GLY A 61 14.98 8.93 17.68
N PRO A 62 15.78 9.67 18.47
CA PRO A 62 15.71 11.14 18.51
C PRO A 62 15.94 11.81 17.15
N ALA A 63 16.71 11.19 16.25
CA ALA A 63 16.93 11.70 14.90
C ALA A 63 15.67 11.64 14.01
N GLY A 64 14.70 10.77 14.34
CA GLY A 64 13.42 10.65 13.62
C GLY A 64 12.44 11.79 13.92
N GLU A 65 12.65 12.56 14.98
CA GLU A 65 11.71 13.59 15.45
C GLU A 65 11.50 14.71 14.41
N SER A 66 12.56 15.10 13.68
CA SER A 66 12.44 16.09 12.60
C SER A 66 11.57 15.59 11.43
N ILE A 67 11.59 14.29 11.15
CA ILE A 67 10.81 13.67 10.08
C ILE A 67 9.34 13.60 10.49
N LEU A 68 9.06 13.23 11.75
CA LEU A 68 7.71 13.23 12.31
C LEU A 68 7.08 14.64 12.26
N ARG A 69 7.83 15.68 12.64
CA ARG A 69 7.38 17.08 12.53
C ARG A 69 7.05 17.48 11.09
N ALA A 70 7.82 17.02 10.11
CA ALA A 70 7.52 17.28 8.70
C ALA A 70 6.21 16.60 8.26
N VAL A 71 5.97 15.37 8.70
CA VAL A 71 4.72 14.63 8.44
C VAL A 71 3.52 15.31 9.10
N GLU A 72 3.64 15.79 10.33
CA GLU A 72 2.56 16.54 11.01
C GLU A 72 2.15 17.80 10.24
N ASN A 73 3.13 18.54 9.70
CA ASN A 73 2.86 19.72 8.90
C ASN A 73 2.16 19.35 7.58
N LEU A 74 2.56 18.24 6.96
CA LEU A 74 1.90 17.72 5.76
C LEU A 74 0.46 17.26 6.06
N GLN A 75 0.23 16.57 7.18
CA GLN A 75 -1.11 16.19 7.63
C GLN A 75 -2.00 17.42 7.81
N LYS A 76 -1.50 18.47 8.49
CA LYS A 76 -2.25 19.72 8.64
C LYS A 76 -2.63 20.34 7.31
N LEU A 77 -1.77 20.25 6.29
CA LEU A 77 -2.06 20.76 4.94
C LEU A 77 -3.14 19.94 4.22
N VAL A 78 -3.09 18.61 4.32
CA VAL A 78 -4.05 17.70 3.67
C VAL A 78 -5.45 17.77 4.30
N PHE A 79 -5.52 18.07 5.60
CA PHE A 79 -6.77 18.11 6.38
C PHE A 79 -7.23 19.53 6.76
N LYS A 80 -6.68 20.58 6.13
CA LYS A 80 -7.12 21.96 6.30
C LYS A 80 -8.35 22.27 5.46
#